data_AF-A0A7X7RM20-F1
#
_entry.id   AF-A0A7X7RM20-F1
#
_cell.length_a   1.000
_cell.length_b   1.000
_cell.length_c   1.000
_cell.angle_alpha   90.00
_cell.angle_beta   90.00
_cell.angle_gamma   90.00
#
_symmetry.space_group_name_H-M   'P 1'
#
loop_
_entity.id
_entity.type
_entity.pdbx_description
1 polymer ?
#
loop_
_entity_poly.entity_id
_entity_poly.type
_entity_poly.pdbx_seq_one_letter_code
_entity_poly.pdbx_strand_id
1 'polypeptide(L)'
;MKRIQVAVWVFVAVGTAVAQEIGYVERFSLAQDREAALRELVPGTDDDFFYRALHAQNSGARDRFAEIMARWQHERDGNVVGPARELTHRQALLDYERQPQETLDYLRRELGLTFAHARRTEERVNRYPSRFDDAALAPGALRDLALRDPRSLDRLSEDGLAFVATARLSDEQRRNLLARLRRPDLP
;
A
#
# COMPACT_ATOMS: atom_id res chain seq x y z
N MET A 1 56.71 -10.30 24.07
CA MET A 1 55.82 -9.30 23.42
C MET A 1 54.80 -10.05 22.57
N LYS A 2 53.52 -10.03 22.96
CA LYS A 2 52.41 -10.79 22.33
C LYS A 2 52.02 -10.15 20.99
N ARG A 3 51.97 -10.93 19.91
CA ARG A 3 51.48 -10.49 18.58
C ARG A 3 49.97 -10.73 18.53
N ILE A 4 49.19 -9.65 18.44
CA ILE A 4 47.74 -9.68 18.34
C ILE A 4 47.38 -9.82 16.86
N GLN A 5 46.69 -10.91 16.48
CA GLN A 5 46.10 -11.06 15.15
C GLN A 5 44.68 -10.49 15.19
N VAL A 6 44.41 -9.50 14.33
CA VAL A 6 43.07 -8.96 14.09
C VAL A 6 42.45 -9.74 12.93
N ALA A 7 41.37 -10.46 13.19
CA ALA A 7 40.58 -11.12 12.17
C ALA A 7 39.53 -10.14 11.64
N VAL A 8 39.64 -9.78 10.36
CA VAL A 8 38.62 -9.00 9.65
C VAL A 8 37.53 -9.95 9.17
N TRP A 9 36.34 -9.81 9.73
CA TRP A 9 35.14 -10.51 9.27
C TRP A 9 34.44 -9.69 8.19
N VAL A 10 34.52 -10.14 6.94
CA VAL A 10 33.72 -9.62 5.84
C VAL A 10 32.37 -10.34 5.87
N PHE A 11 31.32 -9.61 6.27
CA PHE A 11 29.94 -10.09 6.13
C PHE A 11 29.48 -9.84 4.68
N VAL A 12 29.49 -10.87 3.85
CA VAL A 12 28.82 -10.85 2.55
C VAL A 12 27.33 -11.06 2.79
N ALA A 13 26.52 -10.05 2.51
CA ALA A 13 25.07 -10.19 2.45
C ALA A 13 24.70 -11.01 1.21
N VAL A 14 24.48 -12.31 1.41
CA VAL A 14 23.96 -13.21 0.37
C VAL A 14 22.46 -12.92 0.24
N GLY A 15 22.07 -12.30 -0.87
CA GLY A 15 20.67 -12.26 -1.28
C GLY A 15 20.20 -13.68 -1.57
N THR A 16 19.09 -14.09 -0.99
CA THR A 16 18.43 -15.37 -1.25
C THR A 16 17.81 -15.35 -2.65
N ALA A 17 18.64 -15.58 -3.67
CA ALA A 17 18.15 -16.15 -4.92
C ALA A 17 17.90 -17.63 -4.63
N VAL A 18 16.65 -18.07 -4.78
CA VAL A 18 16.32 -19.50 -4.74
C VAL A 18 17.19 -20.19 -5.80
N ALA A 19 18.07 -21.08 -5.34
CA ALA A 19 19.03 -21.77 -6.17
C ALA A 19 18.31 -22.83 -7.01
N GLN A 20 17.60 -22.39 -8.05
CA GLN A 20 17.27 -23.27 -9.15
C GLN A 20 18.62 -23.67 -9.76
N GLU A 21 18.97 -24.96 -9.73
CA GLU A 21 20.23 -25.41 -10.31
C GLU A 21 20.30 -24.87 -11.74
N ILE A 22 21.31 -24.04 -12.03
CA ILE A 22 21.49 -23.39 -13.34
C ILE A 22 21.34 -24.42 -14.48
N GLY A 23 21.71 -25.67 -14.22
CA GLY A 23 21.60 -26.79 -15.15
C GLY A 23 20.17 -27.20 -15.53
N TYR A 24 19.12 -27.03 -14.70
CA TYR A 24 17.76 -27.40 -15.13
C TYR A 24 17.20 -26.41 -16.14
N VAL A 25 17.30 -25.11 -15.84
CA VAL A 25 16.82 -24.02 -16.73
C VAL A 25 17.46 -24.15 -18.11
N GLU A 26 18.78 -24.36 -18.14
CA GLU A 26 19.53 -24.50 -19.38
C GLU A 26 19.07 -25.74 -20.16
N ARG A 27 18.95 -26.90 -19.51
CA ARG A 27 18.47 -28.13 -20.15
C ARG A 27 17.06 -27.96 -20.71
N PHE A 28 16.12 -27.40 -19.95
CA PHE A 28 14.78 -27.13 -20.45
C PHE A 28 14.78 -26.13 -21.63
N SER A 29 15.62 -25.09 -21.56
CA SER A 29 15.66 -24.05 -22.58
C SER A 29 16.28 -24.53 -23.89
N LEU A 30 17.36 -25.32 -23.80
CA LEU A 30 18.14 -25.82 -24.94
C LEU A 30 17.69 -27.19 -25.46
N ALA A 31 16.86 -27.93 -24.72
CA ALA A 31 16.39 -29.25 -25.17
C ALA A 31 15.57 -29.16 -26.46
N GLN A 32 15.88 -30.07 -27.39
CA GLN A 32 15.05 -30.30 -28.57
C GLN A 32 13.71 -30.93 -28.16
N ASP A 33 13.74 -31.88 -27.22
CA ASP A 33 12.57 -32.47 -26.57
C ASP A 33 12.44 -31.93 -25.13
N ARG A 34 11.63 -30.89 -24.95
CA ARG A 34 11.38 -30.30 -23.63
C ARG A 34 10.54 -31.20 -22.71
N GLU A 35 9.75 -32.12 -23.28
CA GLU A 35 8.97 -33.09 -22.49
C GLU A 35 9.87 -34.10 -21.79
N ALA A 36 11.08 -34.38 -22.32
CA ALA A 36 12.09 -35.14 -21.60
C ALA A 36 12.57 -34.42 -20.32
N ALA A 37 12.85 -33.12 -20.41
CA ALA A 37 13.26 -32.32 -19.24
C ALA A 37 12.15 -32.20 -18.19
N LEU A 38 10.87 -32.15 -18.62
CA LEU A 38 9.73 -32.11 -17.70
C LEU A 38 9.54 -33.41 -16.90
N ARG A 39 10.07 -34.55 -17.36
CA ARG A 39 10.00 -35.83 -16.64
C ARG A 39 10.97 -35.92 -15.47
N GLU A 40 11.98 -35.05 -15.42
CA GLU A 40 12.94 -35.00 -14.32
C GLU A 40 12.40 -34.27 -13.09
N LEU A 41 11.36 -33.44 -13.26
CA LEU A 41 10.75 -32.69 -12.18
C LEU A 41 9.85 -33.59 -11.32
N VAL A 42 9.80 -33.28 -10.02
CA VAL A 42 8.92 -33.99 -9.07
C VAL A 42 7.48 -33.54 -9.29
N PRO A 43 6.55 -34.44 -9.69
CA PRO A 43 5.17 -34.05 -9.98
C PRO A 43 4.47 -33.37 -8.80
N GLY A 44 3.73 -32.29 -9.07
CA GLY A 44 2.95 -31.55 -8.06
C GLY A 44 3.75 -30.47 -7.28
N THR A 45 5.06 -30.39 -7.51
CA THR A 45 5.87 -29.26 -7.01
C THR A 45 5.58 -27.98 -7.79
N ASP A 46 5.88 -26.83 -7.19
CA ASP A 46 5.73 -25.53 -7.88
C ASP A 46 6.57 -25.47 -9.16
N ASP A 47 7.78 -26.04 -9.16
CA ASP A 47 8.64 -26.09 -10.34
C ASP A 47 8.02 -26.98 -11.45
N ASP A 48 7.49 -28.15 -11.10
CA ASP A 48 6.80 -29.02 -12.06
C ASP A 48 5.61 -28.31 -12.71
N PHE A 49 4.76 -27.66 -11.91
CA PHE A 49 3.67 -26.86 -12.45
C PHE A 49 4.16 -25.71 -13.33
N PHE A 50 5.15 -24.96 -12.85
CA PHE A 50 5.69 -23.81 -13.57
C PHE A 50 6.22 -24.19 -14.95
N TYR A 51 7.11 -25.20 -15.03
CA TYR A 51 7.73 -25.56 -16.30
C TYR A 51 6.75 -26.25 -17.26
N ARG A 52 5.78 -27.02 -16.76
CA ARG A 52 4.72 -27.58 -17.60
C ARG A 52 3.82 -26.49 -18.17
N ALA A 53 3.42 -25.52 -17.36
CA ALA A 53 2.64 -24.38 -17.80
C ALA A 53 3.43 -23.52 -18.80
N LEU A 54 4.69 -23.22 -18.52
CA LEU A 54 5.58 -22.49 -19.44
C LEU A 54 5.76 -23.24 -20.77
N HIS A 55 5.90 -24.57 -20.73
CA HIS A 55 5.97 -25.37 -21.95
C HIS A 55 4.68 -25.28 -22.77
N ALA A 56 3.51 -25.37 -22.13
CA ALA A 56 2.21 -25.20 -22.78
C ALA A 56 2.05 -23.81 -23.42
N GLN A 57 2.57 -22.75 -22.78
CA GLN A 57 2.62 -21.42 -23.40
C GLN A 57 3.52 -21.38 -24.63
N ASN A 58 4.72 -21.95 -24.55
CA ASN A 58 5.68 -21.97 -25.65
C ASN A 58 5.19 -22.78 -26.85
N SER A 59 4.34 -23.79 -26.65
CA SER A 59 3.71 -24.59 -27.71
C SER A 59 2.36 -24.04 -28.18
N GLY A 60 1.85 -22.97 -27.55
CA GLY A 60 0.54 -22.40 -27.85
C GLY A 60 -0.65 -23.23 -27.39
N ALA A 61 -0.42 -24.26 -26.58
CA ALA A 61 -1.43 -25.18 -26.03
C ALA A 61 -2.21 -24.52 -24.87
N ARG A 62 -3.10 -23.59 -25.21
CA ARG A 62 -3.86 -22.76 -24.25
C ARG A 62 -4.75 -23.56 -23.31
N ASP A 63 -5.48 -24.55 -23.83
CA ASP A 63 -6.36 -25.37 -22.99
C ASP A 63 -5.55 -26.15 -21.95
N ARG A 64 -4.39 -26.68 -22.39
CA ARG A 64 -3.45 -27.36 -21.51
C ARG A 64 -2.88 -26.43 -20.43
N PHE A 65 -2.54 -25.20 -20.80
CA PHE A 65 -2.11 -24.19 -19.84
C PHE A 65 -3.20 -23.94 -18.78
N ALA A 66 -4.45 -23.73 -19.20
CA ALA A 66 -5.57 -23.48 -18.30
C ALA A 66 -5.80 -24.65 -17.33
N GLU A 67 -5.72 -25.90 -17.81
CA GLU A 67 -5.81 -27.10 -16.97
C GLU A 67 -4.70 -27.14 -15.90
N ILE A 68 -3.45 -26.90 -16.31
CA ILE A 68 -2.30 -26.94 -15.40
C ILE A 68 -2.44 -25.86 -14.33
N MET A 69 -2.81 -24.63 -14.71
CA MET A 69 -2.99 -23.51 -13.78
C MET A 69 -4.14 -23.76 -12.80
N ALA A 70 -5.27 -24.30 -13.26
CA ALA A 70 -6.39 -24.63 -12.40
C ALA A 70 -6.02 -25.72 -11.38
N ARG A 71 -5.29 -26.75 -11.82
CA ARG A 71 -4.79 -27.80 -10.93
C ARG A 71 -3.77 -27.25 -9.92
N TRP A 72 -2.83 -26.42 -10.37
CA TRP A 72 -1.83 -25.81 -9.49
C TRP A 72 -2.49 -24.98 -8.40
N GLN A 73 -3.46 -24.14 -8.77
CA GLN A 73 -4.23 -23.34 -7.81
C GLN A 73 -5.00 -24.23 -6.83
N HIS A 74 -5.61 -25.32 -7.30
CA HIS A 74 -6.30 -26.28 -6.44
C HIS A 74 -5.36 -26.94 -5.43
N GLU A 75 -4.18 -27.41 -5.86
CA GLU A 75 -3.16 -28.01 -4.99
C GLU A 75 -2.49 -27.01 -4.03
N ARG A 76 -2.80 -25.72 -4.14
CA ARG A 76 -2.37 -24.66 -3.22
C ARG A 76 -3.55 -24.04 -2.45
N ASP A 77 -4.65 -24.78 -2.32
CA ASP A 77 -5.85 -24.34 -1.59
C ASP A 77 -6.43 -23.01 -2.09
N GLY A 78 -6.38 -22.78 -3.41
CA GLY A 78 -6.85 -21.55 -4.04
C GLY A 78 -5.80 -20.44 -4.11
N ASN A 79 -4.64 -20.59 -3.46
CA ASN A 79 -3.60 -19.58 -3.44
C ASN A 79 -2.85 -19.51 -4.79
N VAL A 80 -2.68 -18.28 -5.29
CA VAL A 80 -1.86 -18.02 -6.49
C VAL A 80 -0.45 -17.63 -6.05
N VAL A 81 0.48 -18.57 -6.14
CA VAL A 81 1.90 -18.34 -5.83
C VAL A 81 2.54 -17.37 -6.85
N GLY A 82 3.66 -16.75 -6.46
CA GLY A 82 4.36 -15.75 -7.29
C GLY A 82 4.64 -16.20 -8.74
N PRO A 83 5.25 -17.39 -8.96
CA PRO A 83 5.51 -17.90 -10.30
C PRO A 83 4.24 -18.18 -11.12
N ALA A 84 3.17 -18.67 -10.49
CA ALA A 84 1.87 -18.87 -11.14
C ALA A 84 1.27 -17.54 -11.64
N ARG A 85 1.41 -16.48 -10.83
CA ARG A 85 0.97 -15.14 -11.22
C ARG A 85 1.77 -14.59 -12.41
N GLU A 86 3.09 -14.82 -12.44
CA GLU A 86 3.93 -14.44 -13.58
C GLU A 86 3.44 -15.08 -14.89
N LEU A 87 3.20 -16.39 -14.88
CA LEU A 87 2.68 -17.08 -16.06
C LEU A 87 1.28 -16.61 -16.46
N THR A 88 0.44 -16.22 -15.48
CA THR A 88 -0.88 -15.63 -15.74
C THR A 88 -0.76 -14.28 -16.47
N HIS A 89 0.14 -13.41 -16.02
CA HIS A 89 0.42 -12.15 -16.71
C HIS A 89 0.91 -12.38 -18.14
N ARG A 90 1.85 -13.33 -18.30
CA ARG A 90 2.36 -13.71 -19.61
C ARG A 90 1.26 -14.24 -20.52
N GLN A 91 0.36 -15.07 -20.01
CA GLN A 91 -0.75 -15.61 -20.79
C GLN A 91 -1.66 -14.50 -21.31
N ALA A 92 -2.01 -13.53 -20.46
CA ALA A 92 -2.85 -12.41 -20.86
C ALA A 92 -2.23 -11.64 -22.04
N LEU A 93 -0.90 -11.44 -22.04
CA LEU A 93 -0.19 -10.81 -23.15
C LEU A 93 -0.17 -11.68 -24.41
N LEU A 94 0.04 -12.99 -24.28
CA LEU A 94 0.00 -13.94 -25.40
C LEU A 94 -1.39 -14.06 -26.04
N ASP A 95 -2.45 -13.73 -25.29
CA ASP A 95 -3.83 -13.76 -25.76
C ASP A 95 -4.32 -12.42 -26.33
N TYR A 96 -3.49 -11.38 -26.30
CA TYR A 96 -3.87 -10.03 -26.77
C TYR A 96 -4.42 -10.03 -28.20
N GLU A 97 -3.78 -10.75 -29.13
CA GLU A 97 -4.23 -10.79 -30.53
C GLU A 97 -5.61 -11.45 -30.69
N ARG A 98 -5.97 -12.39 -29.80
CA ARG A 98 -7.25 -13.10 -29.85
C ARG A 98 -8.34 -12.40 -29.05
N GLN A 99 -7.98 -11.85 -27.89
CA GLN A 99 -8.90 -11.32 -26.88
C GLN A 99 -8.42 -9.95 -26.37
N PRO A 100 -8.29 -8.95 -27.25
CA PRO A 100 -7.63 -7.68 -26.91
C PRO A 100 -8.35 -6.93 -25.79
N GLN A 101 -9.69 -6.95 -25.76
CA GLN A 101 -10.45 -6.26 -24.71
C GLN A 101 -10.24 -6.91 -23.34
N GLU A 102 -10.27 -8.24 -23.28
CA GLU A 102 -10.05 -8.97 -22.02
C GLU A 102 -8.63 -8.75 -21.50
N THR A 103 -7.62 -8.79 -22.37
CA THR A 103 -6.23 -8.47 -22.00
C THR A 103 -6.09 -7.03 -21.51
N LEU A 104 -6.69 -6.06 -22.20
CA LEU A 104 -6.62 -4.65 -21.77
C LEU A 104 -7.31 -4.41 -20.44
N ASP A 105 -8.46 -5.05 -20.20
CA ASP A 105 -9.16 -4.97 -18.93
C ASP A 105 -8.36 -5.64 -17.81
N TYR A 106 -7.73 -6.78 -18.10
CA TYR A 106 -6.80 -7.44 -17.19
C TYR A 106 -5.63 -6.51 -16.81
N LEU A 107 -4.95 -5.94 -17.80
CA LEU A 107 -3.83 -5.02 -17.58
C LEU A 107 -4.25 -3.76 -16.82
N ARG A 108 -5.44 -3.21 -17.09
CA ARG A 108 -5.97 -2.06 -16.35
C ARG A 108 -6.12 -2.38 -14.87
N ARG A 109 -6.62 -3.57 -14.53
CA ARG A 109 -6.78 -4.03 -13.14
C ARG A 109 -5.43 -4.28 -12.48
N GLU A 110 -4.55 -5.06 -13.12
CA GLU A 110 -3.25 -5.44 -12.54
C GLU A 110 -2.31 -4.24 -12.33
N LEU A 111 -2.32 -3.27 -13.25
CA LEU A 111 -1.49 -2.07 -13.15
C LEU A 111 -2.15 -0.93 -12.37
N GLY A 112 -3.40 -1.10 -11.90
CA GLY A 112 -4.14 -0.06 -11.19
C GLY A 112 -4.36 1.21 -12.02
N LEU A 113 -4.52 1.09 -13.34
CA LEU A 113 -4.63 2.24 -14.23
C LEU A 113 -6.01 2.88 -14.10
N THR A 114 -6.02 4.14 -13.68
CA THR A 114 -7.23 4.97 -13.67
C THR A 114 -7.11 6.03 -14.77
N PHE A 115 -8.06 6.02 -15.70
CA PHE A 115 -8.13 6.99 -16.80
C PHE A 115 -9.08 8.15 -16.46
N ALA A 116 -9.12 8.56 -15.18
CA ALA A 116 -10.01 9.62 -14.68
C ALA A 116 -9.53 11.04 -15.05
N HIS A 117 -8.57 11.17 -15.96
CA HIS A 117 -8.08 12.47 -16.40
C HIS A 117 -9.12 13.15 -17.29
N ALA A 118 -9.98 13.95 -16.67
CA ALA A 118 -10.91 14.80 -17.39
C ALA A 118 -10.14 15.88 -18.16
N ARG A 119 -10.61 16.22 -19.36
CA ARG A 119 -10.15 17.41 -20.09
C ARG A 119 -10.31 18.62 -19.17
N ARG A 120 -9.22 19.37 -18.92
CA ARG A 120 -9.26 20.67 -18.25
C ARG A 120 -9.97 21.66 -19.16
N THR A 121 -11.29 21.63 -19.14
CA THR A 121 -12.13 22.56 -19.89
C THR A 121 -12.83 23.43 -18.86
N GLU A 122 -12.50 24.73 -18.93
CA GLU A 122 -13.20 25.89 -18.38
C GLU A 122 -12.96 26.30 -16.92
N GLU A 123 -12.92 27.62 -16.72
CA GLU A 123 -12.59 28.35 -15.50
C GLU A 123 -13.21 27.72 -14.26
N ARG A 124 -12.35 27.37 -13.29
CA ARG A 124 -12.76 26.90 -11.97
C ARG A 124 -13.43 28.07 -11.24
N VAL A 125 -14.75 28.21 -11.38
CA VAL A 125 -15.55 29.15 -10.58
C VAL A 125 -15.53 28.68 -9.14
N ASN A 126 -14.58 29.21 -8.36
CA ASN A 126 -14.46 28.91 -6.95
C ASN A 126 -15.64 29.56 -6.20
N ARG A 127 -16.59 28.74 -5.73
CA ARG A 127 -17.74 29.20 -4.91
C ARG A 127 -17.42 29.28 -3.43
N TYR A 128 -16.19 28.94 -3.02
CA TYR A 128 -15.78 29.04 -1.63
C TYR A 128 -15.30 30.46 -1.29
N PRO A 129 -15.46 30.90 -0.03
CA PRO A 129 -14.93 32.16 0.42
C PRO A 129 -13.42 32.24 0.16
N SER A 130 -12.98 33.29 -0.52
CA SER A 130 -11.57 33.53 -0.80
C SER A 130 -10.86 34.32 0.31
N ARG A 131 -11.61 34.71 1.34
CA ARG A 131 -11.12 35.48 2.50
C ARG A 131 -11.76 34.95 3.77
N PHE A 132 -10.96 34.94 4.83
CA PHE A 132 -11.43 34.67 6.18
C PHE A 132 -12.10 35.93 6.74
N ASP A 133 -13.13 35.77 7.57
CA ASP A 133 -13.78 36.89 8.24
C ASP A 133 -12.97 37.28 9.49
N ASP A 134 -12.18 38.35 9.36
CA ASP A 134 -11.31 38.83 10.45
C ASP A 134 -12.09 39.21 11.71
N ALA A 135 -13.40 39.50 11.61
CA ALA A 135 -14.24 39.76 12.78
C ALA A 135 -14.34 38.54 13.72
N ALA A 136 -14.15 37.32 13.20
CA ALA A 136 -14.11 36.11 14.02
C ALA A 136 -12.89 36.03 14.95
N LEU A 137 -11.83 36.80 14.67
CA LEU A 137 -10.63 36.90 15.52
C LEU A 137 -10.70 38.08 16.50
N ALA A 138 -11.78 38.85 16.50
CA ALA A 138 -11.95 39.93 17.46
C ALA A 138 -11.92 39.38 18.89
N PRO A 139 -11.26 40.05 19.86
CA PRO A 139 -11.16 39.56 21.24
C PRO A 139 -12.52 39.24 21.90
N GLY A 140 -13.58 39.97 21.54
CA GLY A 140 -14.94 39.65 21.99
C GLY A 140 -15.46 38.33 21.43
N ALA A 141 -15.35 38.13 20.10
CA ALA A 141 -15.79 36.92 19.43
C ALA A 141 -15.03 35.67 19.92
N LEU A 142 -13.73 35.80 20.15
CA LEU A 142 -12.91 34.71 20.73
C LEU A 142 -13.32 34.38 22.17
N ARG A 143 -13.69 35.40 22.96
CA ARG A 143 -14.20 35.21 24.33
C ARG A 143 -15.55 34.52 24.36
N ASP A 144 -16.47 34.94 23.49
CA ASP A 144 -17.78 34.31 23.36
C ASP A 144 -17.66 32.86 22.88
N LEU A 145 -16.70 32.58 21.99
CA LEU A 145 -16.37 31.23 21.57
C LEU A 145 -15.79 30.40 22.74
N ALA A 146 -14.87 30.98 23.51
CA ALA A 146 -14.26 30.34 24.67
C ALA A 146 -15.28 30.02 25.78
N LEU A 147 -16.31 30.86 25.94
CA LEU A 147 -17.35 30.71 26.96
C LEU A 147 -18.60 29.98 26.46
N ARG A 148 -18.59 29.47 25.22
CA ARG A 148 -19.74 28.80 24.60
C ARG A 148 -20.22 27.56 25.36
N ASP A 149 -19.30 26.83 25.99
CA ASP A 149 -19.65 25.71 26.87
C ASP A 149 -19.84 26.24 28.31
N PRO A 150 -21.08 26.26 28.84
CA PRO A 150 -21.34 26.77 30.17
C PRO A 150 -20.81 25.86 31.29
N ARG A 151 -20.28 24.67 30.96
CA ARG A 151 -19.87 23.66 31.97
C ARG A 151 -18.36 23.52 32.11
N SER A 152 -17.55 24.06 31.21
CA SER A 152 -16.11 23.80 31.23
C SER A 152 -15.29 24.92 30.58
N LEU A 153 -14.07 25.12 31.11
CA LEU A 153 -12.99 25.90 30.50
C LEU A 153 -11.77 25.03 30.17
N ASP A 154 -11.92 23.69 30.13
CA ASP A 154 -10.81 22.73 29.97
C ASP A 154 -10.06 22.89 28.65
N ARG A 155 -10.73 23.43 27.63
CA ARG A 155 -10.15 23.66 26.30
C ARG A 155 -9.25 24.89 26.25
N LEU A 156 -9.24 25.72 27.29
CA LEU A 156 -8.40 26.92 27.35
C LEU A 156 -7.03 26.58 27.95
N SER A 157 -5.98 27.16 27.38
CA SER A 157 -4.66 27.21 28.00
C SER A 157 -4.67 28.11 29.24
N GLU A 158 -3.60 28.07 30.02
CA GLU A 158 -3.44 28.92 31.21
C GLU A 158 -3.52 30.42 30.89
N ASP A 159 -2.94 30.85 29.76
CA ASP A 159 -3.08 32.23 29.28
C ASP A 159 -4.50 32.55 28.82
N GLY A 160 -5.21 31.56 28.25
CA GLY A 160 -6.62 31.67 27.88
C GLY A 160 -7.54 31.80 29.09
N LEU A 161 -7.19 31.17 30.22
CA LEU A 161 -7.92 31.34 31.48
C LEU A 161 -7.79 32.78 31.99
N ALA A 162 -6.59 33.37 31.94
CA ALA A 162 -6.40 34.77 32.29
C ALA A 162 -7.21 35.71 31.38
N PHE A 163 -7.33 35.38 30.09
CA PHE A 163 -8.12 36.15 29.13
C PHE A 163 -9.63 36.17 29.43
N VAL A 164 -10.18 35.10 30.00
CA VAL A 164 -11.62 35.00 30.34
C VAL A 164 -11.94 35.29 31.82
N ALA A 165 -10.93 35.47 32.68
CA ALA A 165 -11.10 35.58 34.13
C ALA A 165 -12.01 36.74 34.58
N THR A 166 -12.05 37.85 33.84
CA THR A 166 -12.88 39.03 34.15
C THR A 166 -14.26 38.99 33.49
N ALA A 167 -14.55 37.93 32.73
CA ALA A 167 -15.85 37.77 32.08
C ALA A 167 -16.93 37.26 33.05
N ARG A 168 -18.18 37.30 32.61
CA ARG A 168 -19.29 36.69 33.34
C ARG A 168 -19.25 35.17 33.15
N LEU A 169 -18.85 34.45 34.20
CA LEU A 169 -18.72 32.99 34.21
C LEU A 169 -19.93 32.33 34.89
N SER A 170 -20.28 31.13 34.44
CA SER A 170 -21.16 30.22 35.18
C SER A 170 -20.46 29.68 36.44
N ASP A 171 -21.21 29.06 37.35
CA ASP A 171 -20.63 28.46 38.55
C ASP A 171 -19.66 27.31 38.22
N GLU A 172 -19.92 26.54 37.17
CA GLU A 172 -19.02 25.48 36.69
C GLU A 172 -17.75 26.05 36.05
N GLN A 173 -17.89 27.07 35.21
CA GLN A 173 -16.74 27.75 34.60
C GLN A 173 -15.86 28.40 35.67
N ARG A 174 -16.46 29.02 36.69
CA ARG A 174 -15.73 29.60 37.83
C ARG A 174 -14.99 28.54 38.62
N ARG A 175 -15.61 27.38 38.89
CA ARG A 175 -14.91 26.24 39.52
C ARG A 175 -13.71 25.78 38.70
N ASN A 176 -13.87 25.64 37.39
CA ASN A 176 -12.80 25.22 36.49
C ASN A 176 -11.65 26.25 36.45
N LEU A 177 -11.99 27.54 36.42
CA LEU A 177 -11.03 28.63 36.51
C LEU A 177 -10.23 28.56 37.81
N LEU A 178 -10.90 28.54 38.97
CA LEU A 178 -10.24 28.54 40.28
C LEU A 178 -9.39 27.29 40.53
N ALA A 179 -9.79 26.14 39.98
CA ALA A 179 -9.03 24.90 40.10
C ALA A 179 -7.68 24.95 39.35
N ARG A 180 -7.56 25.81 38.32
CA ARG A 180 -6.42 25.85 37.41
C ARG A 180 -5.62 27.15 37.49
N LEU A 181 -6.24 28.24 37.94
CA LEU A 181 -5.64 29.57 38.01
C LEU A 181 -4.42 29.60 38.94
N ARG A 182 -3.25 29.90 38.37
CA ARG A 182 -1.97 30.01 39.11
C ARG A 182 -1.59 31.45 39.48
N ARG A 183 -2.43 32.41 39.12
CA ARG A 183 -2.16 33.85 39.21
C ARG A 183 -2.94 34.47 40.37
N PRO A 184 -2.27 35.04 41.39
CA PRO A 184 -2.94 35.64 42.55
C PRO A 184 -3.53 37.04 42.25
N ASP A 185 -3.24 37.61 41.08
CA ASP A 185 -3.68 38.94 40.65
C ASP A 185 -5.02 38.96 39.90
N LEU A 186 -5.66 37.79 39.76
CA LEU A 186 -6.98 37.62 39.15
C LEU A 186 -7.98 37.13 40.21
N PRO A 187 -9.26 37.58 40.14
CA PRO A 187 -10.28 37.34 41.17
C PRO A 187 -10.74 35.88 41.27
#